data_AF-A0AAW0C1P1-F1
#
_entry.id   AF-A0AAW0C1P1-F1
#
_cell.length_a   1.000
_cell.length_b   1.000
_cell.length_c   1.000
_cell.angle_alpha   90.00
_cell.angle_beta   90.00
_cell.angle_gamma   90.00
#
_symmetry.space_group_name_H-M   'P 1'
#
loop_
_entity.id
_entity.type
_entity.pdbx_description
1 polymer ?
#
loop_
_entity_poly.entity_id
_entity_poly.type
_entity_poly.pdbx_seq_one_letter_code
_entity_poly.pdbx_strand_id
1 'polypeptide(L)'
;MKRCAQLAALDLLSTVGEGTFATYLGLRQLDWSESSWASIEPSKELAWVKCYNGGLECTRLQVPLNYSDPEDQSAAIAIVRLKANTTDSPNYLGPTLCFVVSGVLSRCSLV
;
A
#
# COMPACT_ATOMS: atom_id res chain seq x y z
N MET A 1 13.80 22.42 17.08
CA MET A 1 15.22 22.81 17.31
C MET A 1 15.60 22.44 18.74
N LYS A 2 16.82 21.93 18.96
CA LYS A 2 17.38 21.22 20.14
C LYS A 2 17.26 19.68 19.98
N ARG A 3 18.32 18.88 19.77
CA ARG A 3 19.78 19.11 19.84
C ARG A 3 20.54 18.18 18.89
N CYS A 4 21.59 18.72 18.26
CA CYS A 4 22.74 17.99 17.69
C CYS A 4 23.82 17.78 18.77
N ALA A 5 24.78 16.90 18.47
CA ALA A 5 25.98 16.47 19.23
C ALA A 5 25.73 15.23 20.12
N GLN A 6 26.46 14.11 20.01
CA GLN A 6 27.90 13.99 19.79
C GLN A 6 28.26 12.73 18.98
N LEU A 7 29.15 12.90 18.00
CA LEU A 7 29.92 11.87 17.30
C LEU A 7 30.95 11.18 18.22
N ALA A 8 31.41 10.01 17.76
CA ALA A 8 32.74 9.41 17.93
C ALA A 8 32.79 8.14 18.78
N ALA A 9 32.80 7.00 18.08
CA ALA A 9 33.81 5.97 18.23
C ALA A 9 33.83 5.15 16.93
N LEU A 10 34.68 5.57 15.98
CA LEU A 10 35.23 4.62 15.00
C LEU A 10 36.28 3.83 15.79
N ASP A 11 35.96 2.59 16.15
CA ASP A 11 36.97 1.59 16.52
C ASP A 11 36.79 0.35 15.64
N LEU A 12 37.57 0.41 14.57
CA LEU A 12 38.29 -0.67 13.88
C LEU A 12 37.87 -2.13 14.14
N LEU A 13 37.31 -2.73 13.09
CA LEU A 13 37.66 -4.03 12.51
C LEU A 13 38.02 -5.16 13.49
N SER A 14 37.11 -6.13 13.66
CA SER A 14 37.40 -7.53 13.28
C SER A 14 36.20 -8.43 13.57
N THR A 15 35.94 -9.35 12.63
CA THR A 15 34.91 -10.41 12.66
C THR A 15 33.48 -10.00 12.29
N VAL A 16 33.30 -9.56 11.03
CA VAL A 16 32.00 -9.73 10.36
C VAL A 16 31.80 -11.24 10.18
N GLY A 17 31.08 -11.87 11.10
CA GLY A 17 30.38 -13.12 10.79
C GLY A 17 29.15 -12.76 9.97
N GLU A 18 28.88 -13.50 8.90
CA GLU A 18 27.72 -13.35 7.98
C GLU A 18 26.33 -13.48 8.66
N GLY A 19 26.25 -13.44 10.00
CA GLY A 19 25.03 -13.71 10.77
C GLY A 19 24.39 -12.52 11.49
N THR A 20 24.99 -11.33 11.55
CA THR A 20 24.51 -10.23 12.43
C THR A 20 24.09 -8.94 11.73
N PHE A 21 24.29 -8.81 10.42
CA PHE A 21 23.72 -7.70 9.62
C PHE A 21 22.20 -7.79 9.44
N ALA A 22 21.63 -9.01 9.56
CA ALA A 22 20.20 -9.25 9.35
C ALA A 22 19.31 -8.71 10.49
N THR A 23 19.85 -8.49 11.69
CA THR A 23 19.04 -8.09 12.85
C THR A 23 18.92 -6.56 13.01
N TYR A 24 19.89 -5.79 12.51
CA TYR A 24 19.87 -4.32 12.59
C TYR A 24 19.12 -3.62 11.45
N LEU A 25 18.85 -4.33 10.35
CA LEU A 25 17.92 -3.87 9.31
C LEU A 25 16.46 -4.22 9.61
N GLY A 26 16.20 -4.86 10.75
CA GLY A 26 14.85 -5.14 11.25
C GLY A 26 14.27 -3.92 11.96
N LEU A 27 13.46 -3.14 11.25
CA LEU A 27 12.17 -2.52 11.68
C LEU A 27 11.78 -1.36 10.73
N ARG A 28 11.54 -1.68 9.45
CA ARG A 28 10.58 -0.95 8.59
C ARG A 28 10.21 -1.72 7.31
N GLN A 29 10.28 -3.05 7.34
CA GLN A 29 9.75 -3.87 6.26
C GLN A 29 8.22 -3.76 6.34
N LEU A 30 7.61 -3.18 5.30
CA LEU A 30 6.17 -3.23 5.06
C LEU A 30 5.77 -4.71 5.04
N ASP A 31 4.96 -5.16 5.99
CA ASP A 31 4.46 -6.55 6.13
C ASP A 31 3.58 -7.01 4.95
N TRP A 32 3.60 -6.27 3.85
CA TRP A 32 2.72 -6.48 2.72
C TRP A 32 3.56 -6.82 1.49
N SER A 33 3.38 -8.03 1.00
CA SER A 33 4.14 -8.61 -0.11
C SER A 33 3.21 -9.06 -1.24
N GLU A 34 3.78 -9.55 -2.34
CA GLU A 34 3.00 -10.09 -3.46
C GLU A 34 2.10 -11.26 -3.05
N SER A 35 2.51 -12.09 -2.08
CA SER A 35 1.66 -13.17 -1.58
C SER A 35 0.46 -12.64 -0.79
N SER A 36 0.61 -11.52 -0.08
CA SER A 36 -0.48 -10.82 0.62
C SER A 36 -1.51 -10.25 -0.37
N TRP A 37 -1.08 -9.86 -1.57
CA TRP A 37 -1.98 -9.43 -2.64
C TRP A 37 -2.70 -10.60 -3.31
N ALA A 38 -1.99 -11.70 -3.54
CA ALA A 38 -2.54 -12.90 -4.14
C ALA A 38 -3.61 -13.57 -3.26
N SER A 39 -3.55 -13.40 -1.94
CA SER A 39 -4.52 -13.95 -1.00
C SER A 39 -5.85 -13.19 -0.95
N ILE A 40 -5.92 -11.96 -1.47
CA ILE A 40 -7.19 -11.24 -1.62
C ILE A 40 -7.94 -11.85 -2.80
N GLU A 41 -9.08 -12.46 -2.52
CA GLU A 41 -9.97 -12.98 -3.55
C GLU A 41 -10.64 -11.82 -4.30
N PRO A 42 -10.58 -11.78 -5.65
CA PRO A 42 -11.31 -10.78 -6.43
C PRO A 42 -12.83 -10.92 -6.22
N SER A 43 -13.50 -9.80 -5.96
CA SER A 43 -14.96 -9.78 -5.73
C SER A 43 -15.65 -8.75 -6.62
N LYS A 44 -16.91 -9.04 -7.02
CA LYS A 44 -17.77 -8.07 -7.73
C LYS A 44 -18.12 -6.85 -6.86
N GLU A 45 -17.98 -6.98 -5.53
CA GLU A 45 -18.19 -5.90 -4.55
C GLU A 45 -16.87 -5.51 -3.87
N LEU A 46 -16.79 -4.27 -3.38
CA LEU A 46 -15.58 -3.75 -2.72
C LEU A 46 -15.42 -4.31 -1.30
N ALA A 47 -14.74 -5.45 -1.19
CA ALA A 47 -14.37 -6.08 0.08
C ALA A 47 -13.00 -5.55 0.57
N TRP A 48 -13.03 -4.63 1.54
CA TRP A 48 -11.82 -3.96 2.03
C TRP A 48 -11.10 -4.77 3.11
N VAL A 49 -9.79 -4.93 2.96
CA VAL A 49 -8.90 -5.48 3.99
C VAL A 49 -7.86 -4.46 4.38
N LYS A 50 -7.42 -4.48 5.63
CA LYS A 50 -6.31 -3.62 6.07
C LYS A 50 -5.02 -4.12 5.42
N CYS A 51 -4.29 -3.20 4.82
CA CYS A 51 -3.04 -3.50 4.14
C CYS A 51 -1.98 -2.45 4.45
N TYR A 52 -0.71 -2.86 4.41
CA TYR A 52 0.43 -2.03 4.76
C TYR A 52 0.34 -1.37 6.16
N ASN A 53 1.45 -0.79 6.61
CA ASN A 53 1.46 0.04 7.81
C ASN A 53 1.03 1.46 7.43
N GLY A 54 0.09 2.06 8.16
CA GLY A 54 -0.36 3.45 7.91
C GLY A 54 -1.87 3.64 7.67
N GLY A 55 -2.69 2.62 7.93
CA GLY A 55 -4.15 2.74 7.84
C GLY A 55 -4.70 2.70 6.41
N LEU A 56 -3.96 2.10 5.49
CA LEU A 56 -4.43 1.84 4.13
C LEU A 56 -5.36 0.63 4.11
N GLU A 57 -6.31 0.68 3.19
CA GLU A 57 -7.23 -0.42 2.90
C GLU A 57 -7.07 -0.81 1.43
N CYS A 58 -6.98 -2.12 1.20
CA CYS A 58 -6.77 -2.71 -0.11
C CYS A 58 -7.95 -3.60 -0.47
N THR A 59 -8.23 -3.72 -1.76
CA THR A 59 -9.23 -4.65 -2.29
C THR A 59 -8.90 -5.03 -3.72
N ARG A 60 -9.49 -6.14 -4.20
CA ARG A 60 -9.42 -6.57 -5.59
C ARG A 60 -10.83 -6.60 -6.16
N LEU A 61 -11.12 -5.65 -7.04
CA LEU A 61 -12.40 -5.55 -7.72
C LEU A 61 -12.39 -6.42 -8.97
N GLN A 62 -13.31 -7.38 -9.03
CA GLN A 62 -13.56 -8.18 -10.22
C GLN A 62 -14.44 -7.39 -11.18
N VAL A 63 -13.94 -7.18 -12.39
CA VAL A 63 -14.68 -6.52 -13.48
C VAL A 63 -14.73 -7.42 -14.70
N PRO A 64 -15.80 -7.41 -15.49
CA PRO A 64 -15.82 -8.12 -16.76
C PRO A 64 -14.84 -7.46 -17.73
N LEU A 65 -14.17 -8.28 -18.54
CA LEU A 65 -13.28 -7.81 -19.60
C LEU A 65 -14.10 -7.20 -20.74
N ASN A 66 -15.29 -7.77 -20.99
CA ASN A 66 -16.26 -7.27 -21.94
C ASN A 66 -17.57 -6.92 -21.21
N TYR A 67 -17.89 -5.63 -21.10
CA TYR A 67 -19.14 -5.21 -20.46
C TYR A 67 -20.40 -5.55 -21.28
N SER A 68 -20.27 -5.84 -22.58
CA SER A 68 -21.38 -6.33 -23.41
C SER A 68 -21.64 -7.83 -23.22
N ASP A 69 -20.69 -8.58 -22.66
CA ASP A 69 -20.82 -9.98 -22.30
C ASP A 69 -20.17 -10.24 -20.93
N PRO A 70 -20.85 -9.87 -19.83
CA PRO A 70 -20.25 -9.79 -18.50
C PRO A 70 -19.91 -11.15 -17.87
N GLU A 71 -20.35 -12.26 -18.47
CA GLU A 71 -20.15 -13.62 -17.95
C GLU A 71 -19.00 -14.37 -18.64
N ASP A 72 -18.36 -13.80 -19.67
CA ASP A 72 -17.26 -14.45 -20.40
C ASP A 72 -15.95 -14.45 -19.60
N GLN A 73 -15.22 -13.34 -19.62
CA GLN A 73 -13.92 -13.20 -18.94
C GLN A 73 -13.95 -12.04 -17.97
N SER A 74 -13.19 -12.17 -16.89
CA SER A 74 -13.04 -11.12 -15.87
C SER A 74 -11.58 -10.78 -15.61
N ALA A 75 -11.35 -9.53 -15.23
CA ALA A 75 -10.08 -9.02 -14.78
C ALA A 75 -10.19 -8.57 -13.31
N ALA A 76 -9.09 -8.66 -12.57
CA ALA A 76 -9.02 -8.20 -11.18
C ALA A 76 -8.24 -6.87 -11.11
N ILE A 77 -8.90 -5.80 -10.70
CA ILE A 77 -8.31 -4.49 -10.49
C ILE A 77 -7.91 -4.35 -9.02
N ALA A 78 -6.63 -4.09 -8.75
CA ALA A 78 -6.14 -3.77 -7.42
C ALA A 78 -6.44 -2.31 -7.07
N ILE A 79 -7.07 -2.09 -5.92
CA ILE A 79 -7.42 -0.76 -5.44
C ILE A 79 -6.84 -0.58 -4.03
N VAL A 80 -6.16 0.53 -3.82
CA VAL A 80 -5.67 0.96 -2.50
C VAL A 80 -6.37 2.27 -2.18
N ARG A 81 -6.86 2.40 -0.94
CA ARG A 81 -7.42 3.66 -0.43
C ARG A 81 -6.86 4.01 0.93
N LEU A 82 -6.82 5.31 1.20
CA LEU A 82 -6.71 5.85 2.55
C LEU A 82 -8.09 6.35 2.97
N LYS A 83 -8.66 5.77 4.03
CA LYS A 83 -9.98 6.19 4.51
C LYS A 83 -9.89 7.60 5.10
N ALA A 84 -10.80 8.48 4.68
CA ALA A 84 -10.88 9.82 5.24
C ALA A 84 -11.30 9.74 6.73
N ASN A 85 -10.74 10.61 7.58
CA ASN A 85 -11.16 10.66 8.99
C ASN A 85 -12.62 11.13 9.14
N THR A 86 -13.14 11.83 8.14
CA THR A 86 -14.44 12.48 8.18
C THR A 86 -15.50 11.77 7.32
N THR A 87 -15.34 10.48 7.04
CA THR A 87 -16.29 9.71 6.20
C THR A 87 -17.74 9.82 6.68
N ASP A 88 -17.96 9.94 7.99
CA ASP A 88 -19.29 10.02 8.60
C ASP A 88 -19.78 11.47 8.77
N SER A 89 -19.02 12.45 8.30
CA SER A 89 -19.37 13.87 8.40
C SER A 89 -20.19 14.31 7.18
N PRO A 90 -21.08 15.31 7.34
CA PRO A 90 -21.80 15.92 6.21
C PRO A 90 -20.89 16.64 5.21
N ASN A 91 -19.62 16.87 5.58
CA ASN A 91 -18.63 17.53 4.73
C ASN A 91 -17.83 16.55 3.87
N TYR A 92 -18.13 15.24 3.92
CA TYR A 92 -17.48 14.28 3.05
C TYR A 92 -17.98 14.45 1.61
N LEU A 93 -17.10 14.95 0.74
CA LEU A 93 -17.44 15.26 -0.65
C LEU A 93 -17.30 14.06 -1.60
N GLY A 94 -17.01 12.87 -1.07
CA GLY A 94 -16.77 11.67 -1.87
C GLY A 94 -15.30 11.30 -2.04
N PRO A 95 -15.02 10.16 -2.69
CA PRO A 95 -13.67 9.68 -2.90
C PRO A 95 -12.97 10.48 -4.01
N THR A 96 -11.68 10.76 -3.80
CA THR A 96 -10.80 11.27 -4.87
C THR A 96 -10.04 10.09 -5.46
N LEU A 97 -10.21 9.87 -6.76
CA LEU A 97 -9.53 8.80 -7.47
C LEU A 97 -8.31 9.36 -8.20
N CYS A 98 -7.14 8.78 -7.91
CA CYS A 98 -5.87 9.19 -8.44
C CYS A 98 -5.30 8.13 -9.39
N PHE A 99 -5.04 8.52 -10.63
CA PHE A 99 -4.35 7.71 -11.63
C PHE A 99 -2.86 8.05 -11.65
N VAL A 100 -2.05 7.00 -11.56
CA VAL A 100 -0.60 7.06 -11.70
C VAL A 100 -0.24 6.37 -13.00
N VAL A 101 0.44 7.07 -13.90
CA VAL A 101 0.93 6.52 -15.17
C VAL A 101 2.44 6.47 -15.08
N SER A 102 3.02 5.29 -15.31
CA SER A 102 4.48 5.07 -15.28
C SER A 102 5.16 5.56 -13.99
N GLY A 103 4.50 5.41 -12.84
CA GLY A 103 5.00 5.86 -11.53
C GLY A 103 4.86 7.36 -11.26
N VAL A 104 4.27 8.13 -12.18
CA VAL A 104 4.03 9.57 -12.01
C VAL A 104 2.56 9.82 -11.74
N LEU A 105 2.27 10.51 -10.63
CA LEU A 105 0.91 10.96 -10.31
C LEU A 105 0.43 11.87 -11.44
N SER A 106 -0.50 11.36 -12.23
CA SER A 106 -0.87 12.00 -13.50
C SER A 106 -2.13 12.84 -13.34
N ARG A 107 -3.18 12.28 -12.70
CA ARG A 107 -4.45 12.97 -12.48
C ARG A 107 -5.14 12.45 -11.22
N CYS A 108 -5.70 13.37 -10.44
CA CYS A 108 -6.65 13.04 -9.39
C CYS A 108 -7.97 13.75 -9.70
N SER A 109 -9.08 13.03 -9.63
CA SER A 109 -10.42 13.56 -9.86
C SER A 109 -11.35 13.13 -8.74
N LEU A 110 -12.25 14.02 -8.33
CA LEU A 110 -13.38 13.65 -7.49
C LEU A 110 -14.30 12.74 -8.33
N VAL A 111 -14.74 11.61 -7.76
CA VAL A 111 -15.70 10.69 -8.39
C VAL A 111 -17.11 11.05 -7.94
#